data_AF-H2Z0X6-F1
#
_entry.id   AF-H2Z0X6-F1
#
_cell.length_a   1.000
_cell.length_b   1.000
_cell.length_c   1.000
_cell.angle_alpha   90.00
_cell.angle_beta   90.00
_cell.angle_gamma   90.00
#
_symmetry.space_group_name_H-M   'P 1'
#
loop_
_entity.id
_entity.type
_entity.pdbx_description
1 polymer ?
#
loop_
_entity_poly.entity_id
_entity_poly.type
_entity_poly.pdbx_seq_one_letter_code
_entity_poly.pdbx_strand_id
1 'polypeptide(L)'
;MVSPSSEQRCIGEPLRRIDHCDVRMRVMVEYPTHMTPDDTDERTHPSILGICYVPRSTGWRQLDEKVQLVFQEYCRKIDPIGGFGIHPDCVHAYTVGGAERIIGGEAPTLLPCGYIVGEVDTITLKLSELESVALDLLVDRDVLDRYTRLILEHGRVMICGPSGTGKSTLANRLAEHIVRNVPKRSSKCPIVHLDLKHASENEIRDYLHGVSENCSKPESSGREVPAVIVFDNLHRSSAVNEAFHPLL
;
A
#
# COMPACT_ATOMS: atom_id res chain seq x y z
N MET A 1 -1.08 61.27 35.65
CA MET A 1 -0.01 60.31 35.92
C MET A 1 -0.28 59.07 35.09
N VAL A 2 0.71 58.69 34.28
CA VAL A 2 0.91 57.44 33.51
C VAL A 2 0.03 57.21 32.25
N SER A 3 0.73 57.20 31.12
CA SER A 3 0.31 56.85 29.76
C SER A 3 -0.05 55.37 29.58
N PRO A 4 -0.50 54.97 28.39
CA PRO A 4 0.23 53.88 27.73
C PRO A 4 0.59 54.23 26.27
N SER A 5 1.86 54.00 25.99
CA SER A 5 2.54 54.05 24.70
C SER A 5 2.39 52.73 23.94
N SER A 6 2.11 52.84 22.64
CA SER A 6 2.55 52.03 21.49
C SER A 6 3.35 50.74 21.73
N GLU A 7 2.94 49.63 21.09
CA GLU A 7 3.78 48.93 20.11
C GLU A 7 2.98 47.91 19.27
N GLN A 8 3.17 48.02 17.96
CA GLN A 8 2.77 47.06 16.93
C GLN A 8 3.57 45.76 17.06
N ARG A 9 2.97 44.62 16.68
CA ARG A 9 3.71 43.53 16.01
C ARG A 9 2.77 42.73 15.12
N CYS A 10 2.73 43.12 13.85
CA CYS A 10 2.40 42.22 12.75
C CYS A 10 3.47 41.12 12.71
N ILE A 11 3.09 39.84 12.77
CA ILE A 11 3.92 38.76 12.21
C ILE A 11 2.98 37.71 11.63
N GLY A 12 2.46 38.00 10.43
CA GLY A 12 2.31 36.92 9.46
C GLY A 12 3.73 36.43 9.16
N GLU A 13 4.02 35.17 9.46
CA GLU A 13 5.23 34.53 8.98
C GLU A 13 5.29 34.72 7.45
N PRO A 14 6.42 35.16 6.89
CA PRO A 14 6.52 35.26 5.46
C PRO A 14 6.43 33.85 4.90
N LEU A 15 5.44 33.61 4.04
CA LEU A 15 5.54 32.59 2.99
C LEU A 15 6.94 32.76 2.40
N ARG A 16 7.83 31.78 2.68
CA ARG A 16 9.21 31.82 2.18
C ARG A 16 9.14 32.17 0.70
N ARG A 17 9.81 33.26 0.31
CA ARG A 17 9.92 33.68 -1.09
C ARG A 17 10.32 32.45 -1.90
N ILE A 18 9.44 32.00 -2.78
CA ILE A 18 9.76 30.99 -3.79
C ILE A 18 10.74 31.68 -4.73
N ASP A 19 12.00 31.24 -4.75
CA ASP A 19 13.00 31.79 -5.65
C ASP A 19 12.66 31.34 -7.09
N HIS A 20 12.94 32.20 -8.07
CA HIS A 20 12.68 31.91 -9.49
C HIS A 20 13.45 30.69 -10.05
N CYS A 21 14.30 30.04 -9.24
CA CYS A 21 15.09 28.87 -9.59
C CYS A 21 14.61 27.56 -8.91
N ASP A 22 13.55 27.63 -8.11
CA ASP A 22 13.01 26.45 -7.45
C ASP A 22 12.25 25.56 -8.43
N VAL A 23 12.61 24.28 -8.50
CA VAL A 23 11.90 23.32 -9.34
C VAL A 23 10.67 22.83 -8.59
N ARG A 24 9.50 22.94 -9.22
CA ARG A 24 8.24 22.42 -8.70
C ARG A 24 8.19 20.91 -8.93
N MET A 25 8.11 20.14 -7.84
CA MET A 25 8.02 18.68 -7.86
C MET A 25 6.66 18.22 -7.31
N ARG A 26 6.00 17.31 -8.01
CA ARG A 26 4.83 16.57 -7.52
C ARG A 26 5.31 15.38 -6.72
N VAL A 27 4.84 15.26 -5.49
CA VAL A 27 5.14 14.10 -4.63
C VAL A 27 3.98 13.12 -4.75
N MET A 28 4.28 11.88 -5.07
CA MET A 28 3.29 10.84 -5.34
C MET A 28 3.62 9.57 -4.54
N VAL A 29 2.63 8.71 -4.32
CA VAL A 29 2.84 7.35 -3.83
C VAL A 29 2.40 6.36 -4.91
N GLU A 30 3.19 5.31 -5.09
CA GLU A 30 2.79 4.14 -5.87
C GLU A 30 2.28 3.06 -4.93
N TYR A 31 1.08 2.56 -5.21
CA TYR A 31 0.51 1.42 -4.48
C TYR A 31 0.92 0.11 -5.16
N PRO A 32 1.07 -0.98 -4.38
CA PRO A 32 1.32 -2.29 -4.94
C PRO A 32 0.23 -2.68 -5.96
N THR A 33 0.65 -3.16 -7.13
CA THR A 33 -0.23 -3.51 -8.26
C THR A 33 -1.18 -4.65 -7.89
N HIS A 34 -2.42 -4.54 -8.34
CA HIS A 34 -3.42 -5.60 -8.18
C HIS A 34 -2.97 -6.86 -8.93
N MET A 35 -2.95 -8.02 -8.27
CA MET A 35 -2.63 -9.30 -8.91
C MET A 35 -3.93 -9.99 -9.36
N THR A 36 -4.67 -9.42 -10.33
CA THR A 36 -5.77 -10.14 -10.98
C THR A 36 -5.30 -10.99 -12.16
N PRO A 37 -5.86 -12.20 -12.35
CA PRO A 37 -5.52 -13.05 -13.48
C PRO A 37 -6.08 -12.57 -14.84
N ASP A 38 -6.91 -11.52 -14.90
CA ASP A 38 -7.67 -11.15 -16.12
C ASP A 38 -7.59 -9.68 -16.58
N ASP A 39 -6.78 -8.80 -15.97
CA ASP A 39 -6.75 -7.38 -16.40
C ASP A 39 -5.47 -6.98 -17.13
N THR A 40 -5.58 -6.93 -18.45
CA THR A 40 -4.90 -5.92 -19.26
C THR A 40 -5.42 -4.53 -18.86
N ASP A 41 -4.55 -3.73 -18.22
CA ASP A 41 -4.66 -2.26 -18.12
C ASP A 41 -5.45 -1.64 -16.95
N GLU A 42 -5.54 -2.27 -15.77
CA GLU A 42 -5.78 -1.52 -14.52
C GLU A 42 -4.47 -0.87 -14.05
N ARG A 43 -4.12 0.25 -14.68
CA ARG A 43 -2.98 1.08 -14.29
C ARG A 43 -3.18 1.56 -12.86
N THR A 44 -2.26 1.18 -11.97
CA THR A 44 -2.06 1.89 -10.71
C THR A 44 -1.90 3.37 -11.03
N HIS A 45 -2.89 4.18 -10.66
CA HIS A 45 -2.75 5.62 -10.79
C HIS A 45 -1.92 6.11 -9.60
N PRO A 46 -0.67 6.56 -9.80
CA PRO A 46 0.11 7.13 -8.72
C PRO A 46 -0.69 8.28 -8.11
N SER A 47 -0.91 8.22 -6.80
CA SER A 47 -1.72 9.22 -6.11
C SER A 47 -0.85 10.41 -5.74
N ILE A 48 -1.23 11.60 -6.22
CA ILE A 48 -0.51 12.84 -5.89
C ILE A 48 -0.84 13.20 -4.44
N LEU A 49 0.19 13.20 -3.61
CA LEU A 49 0.11 13.54 -2.19
C LEU A 49 0.22 15.05 -1.97
N GLY A 50 1.03 15.70 -2.79
CA GLY A 50 1.27 17.14 -2.69
C GLY A 50 2.35 17.63 -3.64
N ILE A 51 2.82 18.84 -3.37
CA ILE A 51 3.83 19.53 -4.16
C ILE A 51 4.91 20.05 -3.22
N CYS A 52 6.17 19.92 -3.62
CA CYS A 52 7.28 20.63 -2.98
C CYS A 52 8.11 21.39 -3.99
N TYR A 53 8.80 22.42 -3.51
CA TYR A 53 9.75 23.20 -4.28
C TYR A 53 11.17 22.79 -3.89
N VAL A 54 11.99 22.45 -4.88
CA VAL A 54 13.36 21.96 -4.71
C VAL A 54 14.33 22.98 -5.33
N PRO A 55 14.93 23.85 -4.50
CA PRO A 55 16.05 24.69 -4.94
C PRO A 55 17.19 23.85 -5.52
N ARG A 56 17.93 24.39 -6.50
CA ARG A 56 19.07 23.68 -7.09
C ARG A 56 20.18 23.32 -6.10
N SER A 57 20.29 24.05 -4.99
CA SER A 57 21.26 23.80 -3.93
C SER A 57 20.79 22.78 -2.89
N THR A 58 19.60 22.18 -3.05
CA THR A 58 19.04 21.25 -2.07
C THR A 58 19.90 20.00 -1.97
N GLY A 59 20.41 19.71 -0.76
CA GLY A 59 21.09 18.45 -0.47
C GLY A 59 20.10 17.31 -0.19
N TRP A 60 20.56 16.05 -0.27
CA TRP A 60 19.70 14.88 -0.04
C TRP A 60 18.95 14.89 1.28
N ARG A 61 19.61 15.25 2.40
CA ARG A 61 18.94 15.34 3.71
C ARG A 61 17.81 16.39 3.75
N GLN A 62 18.02 17.53 3.07
CA GLN A 62 16.98 18.56 2.97
C GLN A 62 15.82 18.11 2.09
N LEU A 63 16.09 17.26 1.09
CA LEU A 63 15.05 16.66 0.26
C LEU A 63 14.26 15.59 1.05
N ASP A 64 14.94 14.77 1.86
CA ASP A 64 14.31 13.81 2.77
C ASP A 64 13.28 14.54 3.68
N GLU A 65 13.69 15.64 4.33
CA GLU A 65 12.82 16.47 5.17
C GLU A 65 11.61 17.04 4.39
N LYS A 66 11.83 17.56 3.18
CA LYS A 66 10.75 18.08 2.33
C LYS A 66 9.73 17.01 1.96
N VAL A 67 10.21 15.82 1.60
CA VAL A 67 9.37 14.67 1.23
C VAL A 67 8.54 14.21 2.43
N GLN A 68 9.17 14.06 3.60
CA GLN A 68 8.48 13.69 4.83
C GLN A 68 7.43 14.72 5.25
N LEU A 69 7.72 16.02 5.09
CA LEU A 69 6.76 17.09 5.37
C LEU A 69 5.54 17.03 4.43
N VAL A 70 5.75 16.83 3.13
CA VAL A 70 4.62 16.68 2.19
C VAL A 70 3.75 15.47 2.55
N PHE A 71 4.37 14.35 2.91
CA PHE A 71 3.64 13.17 3.34
C PHE A 71 2.90 13.40 4.67
N GLN A 72 3.52 14.09 5.63
CA GLN A 72 2.90 14.47 6.90
C GLN A 72 1.65 15.35 6.68
N GLU A 73 1.76 16.36 5.81
CA GLU A 73 0.64 17.22 5.46
C GLU A 73 -0.49 16.46 4.77
N TYR A 74 -0.15 15.47 3.95
CA TYR A 74 -1.13 14.57 3.35
C TYR A 74 -1.83 13.73 4.42
N CYS A 75 -1.09 13.07 5.30
CA CYS A 75 -1.63 12.26 6.40
C CYS A 75 -2.57 13.08 7.27
N ARG A 76 -2.20 14.32 7.64
CA ARG A 76 -3.05 15.21 8.44
C ARG A 76 -4.38 15.57 7.76
N LYS A 77 -4.44 15.55 6.43
CA LYS A 77 -5.68 15.82 5.67
C LYS A 77 -6.61 14.60 5.64
N ILE A 78 -6.05 13.40 5.46
CA ILE A 78 -6.84 12.16 5.36
C ILE A 78 -7.17 11.56 6.73
N ASP A 79 -6.34 11.84 7.73
CA ASP A 79 -6.42 11.30 9.08
C ASP A 79 -6.00 12.35 10.12
N PRO A 80 -6.90 13.31 10.43
CA PRO A 80 -6.60 14.37 11.39
C PRO A 80 -6.35 13.87 12.82
N ILE A 81 -6.78 12.65 13.15
CA ILE A 81 -6.71 12.08 14.51
C ILE A 81 -5.52 11.11 14.63
N GLY A 82 -4.93 10.67 13.52
CA GLY A 82 -3.83 9.70 13.51
C GLY A 82 -4.30 8.27 13.75
N GLY A 83 -5.54 7.94 13.40
CA GLY A 83 -6.15 6.63 13.61
C GLY A 83 -5.73 5.54 12.63
N PHE A 84 -5.01 5.85 11.53
CA PHE A 84 -4.54 4.83 10.59
C PHE A 84 -3.16 4.25 10.93
N GLY A 85 -2.45 4.83 11.91
CA GLY A 85 -1.08 4.41 12.24
C GLY A 85 -0.07 4.70 11.11
N ILE A 86 -0.37 5.68 10.25
CA ILE A 86 0.49 6.09 9.14
C ILE A 86 1.19 7.40 9.51
N HIS A 87 2.51 7.38 9.45
CA HIS A 87 3.36 8.45 9.94
C HIS A 87 4.49 8.77 8.94
N PRO A 88 5.17 9.94 9.05
CA PRO A 88 6.24 10.34 8.13
C PRO A 88 7.44 9.39 8.06
N ASP A 89 7.66 8.60 9.10
CA ASP A 89 8.67 7.54 9.18
C ASP A 89 8.30 6.27 8.40
N CYS A 90 7.03 6.12 7.99
CA CYS A 90 6.59 5.05 7.08
C CYS A 90 7.18 5.18 5.67
N VAL A 91 7.68 6.37 5.30
CA VAL A 91 8.41 6.59 4.05
C VAL A 91 9.83 6.07 4.23
N HIS A 92 10.15 4.90 3.66
CA HIS A 92 11.50 4.33 3.79
C HIS A 92 12.43 4.77 2.66
N ALA A 93 11.89 5.07 1.48
CA ALA A 93 12.64 5.50 0.32
C ALA A 93 11.77 6.34 -0.63
N TYR A 94 12.41 6.95 -1.61
CA TYR A 94 11.72 7.57 -2.74
C TYR A 94 12.60 7.54 -3.99
N THR A 95 11.99 7.75 -5.15
CA THR A 95 12.69 7.88 -6.43
C THR A 95 12.49 9.26 -7.03
N VAL A 96 13.55 9.79 -7.66
CA VAL A 96 13.52 11.07 -8.38
C VAL A 96 14.47 11.00 -9.57
N GLY A 97 13.96 11.23 -10.78
CA GLY A 97 14.78 11.23 -12.00
C GLY A 97 15.61 9.94 -12.20
N GLY A 98 15.07 8.79 -11.79
CA GLY A 98 15.75 7.49 -11.85
C GLY A 98 16.72 7.20 -10.69
N ALA A 99 17.03 8.17 -9.83
CA ALA A 99 17.77 7.92 -8.60
C ALA A 99 16.86 7.35 -7.52
N GLU A 100 17.32 6.31 -6.84
CA GLU A 100 16.70 5.80 -5.62
C GLU A 100 17.39 6.37 -4.39
N ARG A 101 16.60 6.88 -3.46
CA ARG A 101 17.05 7.44 -2.19
C ARG A 101 16.39 6.71 -1.04
N ILE A 102 17.20 6.05 -0.21
CA ILE A 102 16.76 5.50 1.08
C ILE A 102 16.89 6.62 2.12
N ILE A 103 15.83 6.86 2.91
CA ILE A 103 15.86 7.89 3.95
C ILE A 103 16.91 7.52 5.00
N GLY A 104 17.80 8.46 5.33
CA GLY A 104 18.93 8.22 6.24
C GLY A 104 20.05 7.34 5.68
N GLY A 105 19.89 6.78 4.48
CA GLY A 105 20.90 5.95 3.81
C GLY A 105 21.98 6.76 3.09
N GLU A 106 22.81 6.04 2.32
CA GLU A 106 23.85 6.63 1.48
C GLU A 106 23.24 7.53 0.39
N ALA A 107 23.91 8.64 0.09
CA ALA A 107 23.47 9.58 -0.92
C ALA A 107 23.84 9.05 -2.32
N PRO A 108 22.94 9.17 -3.32
CA PRO A 108 23.30 8.98 -4.72
C PRO A 108 24.47 9.87 -5.17
N THR A 109 25.12 9.47 -6.26
CA THR A 109 26.36 10.08 -6.77
C THR A 109 26.27 11.58 -7.00
N LEU A 110 25.13 12.05 -7.53
CA LEU A 110 24.90 13.48 -7.79
C LEU A 110 24.01 14.09 -6.71
N LEU A 111 24.03 15.42 -6.61
CA LEU A 111 22.99 16.15 -5.89
C LEU A 111 21.62 15.93 -6.55
N PRO A 112 20.50 16.10 -5.81
CA PRO A 112 19.16 15.96 -6.36
C PRO A 112 18.93 16.71 -7.68
N CYS A 113 19.44 17.94 -7.78
CA CYS A 113 19.32 18.76 -9.00
C CYS A 113 19.96 18.12 -10.24
N GLY A 114 20.92 17.21 -10.08
CA GLY A 114 21.54 16.47 -11.18
C GLY A 114 20.63 15.39 -11.77
N TYR A 115 19.64 14.92 -11.00
CA TYR A 115 18.62 13.98 -11.45
C TYR A 115 17.32 14.68 -11.88
N ILE A 116 17.06 15.87 -11.34
CA ILE A 116 15.93 16.72 -11.72
C ILE A 116 16.32 17.55 -12.96
N VAL A 117 16.37 16.87 -14.10
CA VAL A 117 16.72 17.44 -15.41
C VAL A 117 15.65 17.14 -16.45
N GLY A 118 15.51 18.00 -17.46
CA GLY A 118 14.51 17.81 -18.52
C GLY A 118 13.08 17.93 -17.98
N GLU A 119 12.27 16.90 -18.23
CA GLU A 119 10.83 16.83 -17.87
C GLU A 119 10.58 16.15 -16.51
N VAL A 120 11.62 15.89 -15.72
CA VAL A 120 11.46 15.30 -14.38
C VAL A 120 10.77 16.28 -13.44
N ASP A 121 9.50 16.00 -13.12
CA ASP A 121 8.67 16.82 -12.24
C ASP A 121 8.01 16.01 -11.10
N THR A 122 8.45 14.77 -10.89
CA THR A 122 7.86 13.84 -9.91
C THR A 122 8.89 13.28 -8.92
N ILE A 123 8.43 13.07 -7.69
CA ILE A 123 9.09 12.29 -6.65
C ILE A 123 8.11 11.20 -6.24
N THR A 124 8.50 9.93 -6.39
CA THR A 124 7.64 8.79 -6.03
C THR A 124 8.10 8.18 -4.71
N LEU A 125 7.22 8.20 -3.72
CA LEU A 125 7.46 7.64 -2.39
C LEU A 125 7.30 6.12 -2.41
N LYS A 126 8.20 5.46 -1.68
CA LYS A 126 8.10 4.05 -1.34
C LYS A 126 7.81 3.94 0.16
N LEU A 127 6.61 3.51 0.46
CA LEU A 127 6.17 3.18 1.80
C LEU A 127 6.50 1.72 2.09
N SER A 128 6.65 1.39 3.37
CA SER A 128 6.66 0.00 3.81
C SER A 128 5.37 -0.71 3.36
N GLU A 129 5.44 -2.01 3.07
CA GLU A 129 4.36 -2.71 2.35
C GLU A 129 3.01 -2.59 3.05
N LEU A 130 2.96 -2.82 4.36
CA LEU A 130 1.70 -2.81 5.10
C LEU A 130 1.10 -1.40 5.18
N GLU A 131 1.95 -0.39 5.34
CA GLU A 131 1.61 1.02 5.37
C GLU A 131 1.11 1.51 4.01
N SER A 132 1.65 0.98 2.91
CA SER A 132 1.13 1.25 1.56
C SER A 132 -0.29 0.74 1.38
N VAL A 133 -0.60 -0.45 1.92
CA VAL A 133 -1.95 -1.04 1.88
C VAL A 133 -2.90 -0.30 2.82
N ALA A 134 -2.43 0.09 4.01
CA ALA A 134 -3.18 0.91 4.95
C ALA A 134 -3.61 2.24 4.32
N LEU A 135 -2.68 2.88 3.60
CA LEU A 135 -2.93 4.15 2.91
C LEU A 135 -3.90 3.99 1.74
N ASP A 136 -3.73 2.94 0.93
CA ASP A 136 -4.60 2.65 -0.23
C ASP A 136 -6.05 2.39 0.19
N LEU A 137 -6.23 1.60 1.26
CA LEU A 137 -7.56 1.20 1.73
C LEU A 137 -8.19 2.17 2.74
N LEU A 138 -7.42 3.11 3.27
CA LEU A 138 -7.80 3.93 4.43
C LEU A 138 -8.28 3.05 5.59
N VAL A 139 -7.49 2.03 5.91
CA VAL A 139 -7.72 1.09 7.01
C VAL A 139 -6.56 1.22 7.99
N ASP A 140 -6.87 1.10 9.27
CA ASP A 140 -5.87 1.10 10.35
C ASP A 140 -4.80 0.03 10.12
N ARG A 141 -3.53 0.44 10.13
CA ARG A 141 -2.36 -0.42 9.97
C ARG A 141 -2.36 -1.56 11.00
N ASP A 142 -2.82 -1.33 12.22
CA ASP A 142 -2.88 -2.36 13.26
C ASP A 142 -4.00 -3.39 12.99
N VAL A 143 -5.07 -2.98 12.31
CA VAL A 143 -6.10 -3.91 11.82
C VAL A 143 -5.54 -4.81 10.73
N LEU A 144 -4.78 -4.24 9.79
CA LEU A 144 -4.11 -5.04 8.75
C LEU A 144 -3.06 -5.99 9.35
N ASP A 145 -2.22 -5.50 10.25
CA ASP A 145 -1.21 -6.28 10.98
C ASP A 145 -1.85 -7.47 11.72
N ARG A 146 -2.98 -7.22 12.40
CA ARG A 146 -3.77 -8.26 13.06
C ARG A 146 -4.29 -9.30 12.08
N TYR A 147 -4.84 -8.91 10.93
CA TYR A 147 -5.32 -9.87 9.95
C TYR A 147 -4.18 -10.68 9.33
N THR A 148 -3.05 -10.04 9.01
CA THR A 148 -1.84 -10.73 8.54
C THR A 148 -1.40 -11.79 9.54
N ARG A 149 -1.32 -11.44 10.84
CA ARG A 149 -0.96 -12.39 11.91
C ARG A 149 -1.93 -13.57 11.97
N LEU A 150 -3.24 -13.31 11.97
CA LEU A 150 -4.26 -14.37 12.02
C LEU A 150 -4.16 -15.34 10.83
N ILE A 151 -3.90 -14.82 9.63
CA ILE A 151 -3.72 -15.65 8.43
C ILE A 151 -2.45 -16.51 8.57
N LEU A 152 -1.34 -15.94 9.04
CA LEU A 152 -0.07 -16.68 9.19
C LEU A 152 -0.13 -17.73 10.30
N GLU A 153 -0.81 -17.44 11.41
CA GLU A 153 -0.90 -18.34 12.58
C GLU A 153 -1.97 -19.42 12.43
N HIS A 154 -3.13 -19.08 11.86
CA HIS A 154 -4.28 -19.99 11.78
C HIS A 154 -4.58 -20.48 10.37
N GLY A 155 -3.91 -19.95 9.34
CA GLY A 155 -4.15 -20.29 7.94
C GLY A 155 -5.47 -19.77 7.36
N ARG A 156 -6.27 -19.05 8.15
CA ARG A 156 -7.60 -18.58 7.73
C ARG A 156 -8.06 -17.33 8.49
N VAL A 157 -8.86 -16.51 7.81
CA VAL A 157 -9.55 -15.35 8.39
C VAL A 157 -10.90 -15.16 7.70
N MET A 158 -11.90 -14.64 8.42
CA MET A 158 -13.21 -14.28 7.86
C MET A 158 -13.46 -12.79 8.09
N ILE A 159 -13.77 -12.07 7.01
CA ILE A 159 -14.09 -10.64 7.05
C ILE A 159 -15.61 -10.48 6.90
N CYS A 160 -16.27 -9.98 7.93
CA CYS A 160 -17.72 -9.83 8.00
C CYS A 160 -18.11 -8.36 8.14
N GLY A 161 -19.25 -7.97 7.55
CA GLY A 161 -19.77 -6.62 7.63
C GLY A 161 -20.80 -6.31 6.53
N PRO A 162 -21.46 -5.13 6.60
CA PRO A 162 -22.47 -4.70 5.63
C PRO A 162 -21.98 -4.75 4.18
N SER A 163 -22.88 -4.83 3.21
CA SER A 163 -22.52 -4.73 1.79
C SER A 163 -21.92 -3.34 1.48
N GLY A 164 -20.99 -3.27 0.52
CA GLY A 164 -20.38 -2.02 0.09
C GLY A 164 -19.25 -1.48 0.99
N THR A 165 -18.88 -2.15 2.08
CA THR A 165 -17.81 -1.70 2.99
C THR A 165 -16.40 -2.18 2.61
N GLY A 166 -16.15 -2.49 1.33
CA GLY A 166 -14.82 -2.86 0.84
C GLY A 166 -14.24 -4.19 1.33
N LYS A 167 -15.06 -5.12 1.86
CA LYS A 167 -14.57 -6.41 2.41
C LYS A 167 -13.77 -7.24 1.39
N SER A 168 -14.27 -7.37 0.17
CA SER A 168 -13.60 -8.11 -0.91
C SER A 168 -12.29 -7.41 -1.31
N THR A 169 -12.29 -6.08 -1.40
CA THR A 169 -11.08 -5.29 -1.64
C THR A 169 -10.03 -5.51 -0.55
N LEU A 170 -10.43 -5.46 0.72
CA LEU A 170 -9.55 -5.74 1.86
C LEU A 170 -8.99 -7.17 1.82
N ALA A 171 -9.84 -8.17 1.54
CA ALA A 171 -9.43 -9.56 1.41
C ALA A 171 -8.39 -9.76 0.30
N ASN A 172 -8.62 -9.12 -0.87
CA ASN A 172 -7.70 -9.19 -2.00
C ASN A 172 -6.36 -8.54 -1.67
N ARG A 173 -6.35 -7.34 -1.09
CA ARG A 173 -5.11 -6.67 -0.69
C ARG A 173 -4.32 -7.44 0.36
N LEU A 174 -5.00 -8.05 1.34
CA LEU A 174 -4.35 -8.94 2.30
C LEU A 174 -3.77 -10.18 1.63
N ALA A 175 -4.49 -10.80 0.70
CA ALA A 175 -3.99 -11.96 -0.05
C ALA A 175 -2.71 -11.63 -0.83
N GLU A 176 -2.70 -10.48 -1.51
CA GLU A 176 -1.52 -10.01 -2.23
C GLU A 176 -0.34 -9.72 -1.29
N HIS A 177 -0.60 -9.06 -0.16
CA HIS A 177 0.43 -8.81 0.85
C HIS A 177 1.04 -10.11 1.37
N ILE A 178 0.22 -11.11 1.68
CA ILE A 178 0.69 -12.43 2.12
C ILE A 178 1.54 -13.10 1.04
N VAL A 179 1.07 -13.13 -0.22
CA VAL A 179 1.81 -13.77 -1.32
C VAL A 179 3.16 -13.11 -1.59
N ARG A 180 3.27 -11.78 -1.48
CA ARG A 180 4.56 -11.07 -1.64
C ARG A 180 5.57 -11.45 -0.56
N ASN A 181 5.09 -11.72 0.65
CA ASN A 181 5.92 -12.06 1.82
C ASN A 181 6.23 -13.55 1.96
N VAL A 182 5.54 -14.43 1.22
CA VAL A 182 5.86 -15.85 1.15
C VAL A 182 7.01 -16.07 0.17
N PRO A 183 8.06 -16.86 0.52
CA PRO A 183 9.16 -17.17 -0.40
C PRO A 183 8.60 -17.70 -1.72
N LYS A 184 9.01 -17.09 -2.84
CA LYS A 184 8.48 -17.38 -4.19
C LYS A 184 8.29 -18.88 -4.41
N ARG A 185 7.05 -19.35 -4.29
CA ARG A 185 6.63 -20.64 -4.84
C ARG A 185 6.41 -20.43 -6.33
N SER A 186 6.82 -21.41 -7.13
CA SER A 186 6.70 -21.41 -8.59
C SER A 186 5.25 -21.65 -9.03
N SER A 187 4.28 -20.90 -8.48
CA SER A 187 2.89 -20.94 -8.90
C SER A 187 2.58 -19.75 -9.80
N LYS A 188 2.10 -20.00 -11.02
CA LYS A 188 1.62 -19.00 -11.98
C LYS A 188 0.42 -18.21 -11.48
N CYS A 189 -0.41 -18.83 -10.62
CA CYS A 189 -1.57 -18.19 -9.99
C CYS A 189 -1.51 -18.41 -8.46
N PRO A 190 -0.77 -17.58 -7.71
CA PRO A 190 -0.62 -17.75 -6.26
C PRO A 190 -1.89 -17.38 -5.48
N ILE A 191 -2.80 -16.60 -6.07
CA ILE A 191 -4.09 -16.23 -5.47
C ILE A 191 -5.21 -16.77 -6.36
N VAL A 192 -6.19 -17.45 -5.75
CA VAL A 192 -7.39 -17.93 -6.43
C VAL A 192 -8.62 -17.31 -5.79
N HIS A 193 -9.50 -16.74 -6.61
CA HIS A 193 -10.76 -16.14 -6.18
C HIS A 193 -11.92 -17.08 -6.50
N LEU A 194 -12.76 -17.33 -5.50
CA LEU A 194 -13.97 -18.15 -5.63
C LEU A 194 -15.16 -17.30 -5.20
N ASP A 195 -15.95 -16.84 -6.18
CA ASP A 195 -17.21 -16.15 -5.93
C ASP A 195 -18.36 -17.15 -5.86
N LEU A 196 -18.85 -17.37 -4.63
CA LEU A 196 -19.93 -18.29 -4.31
C LEU A 196 -21.30 -17.82 -4.85
N LYS A 197 -21.36 -16.63 -5.47
CA LYS A 197 -22.54 -16.16 -6.20
C LYS A 197 -22.70 -16.87 -7.55
N HIS A 198 -21.59 -17.30 -8.14
CA HIS A 198 -21.52 -17.78 -9.52
C HIS A 198 -21.05 -19.23 -9.65
N ALA A 199 -20.43 -19.79 -8.61
CA ALA A 199 -20.00 -21.19 -8.56
C ALA A 199 -21.04 -22.08 -7.87
N SER A 200 -21.24 -23.29 -8.39
CA SER A 200 -22.05 -24.32 -7.73
C SER A 200 -21.28 -25.01 -6.60
N GLU A 201 -21.99 -25.51 -5.59
CA GLU A 201 -21.37 -26.18 -4.43
C GLU A 201 -20.52 -27.40 -4.82
N ASN A 202 -20.89 -28.10 -5.89
CA ASN A 202 -20.13 -29.24 -6.39
C ASN A 202 -18.79 -28.79 -7.01
N GLU A 203 -18.80 -27.71 -7.81
CA GLU A 203 -17.56 -27.18 -8.40
C GLU A 203 -16.57 -26.71 -7.33
N ILE A 204 -17.07 -26.05 -6.28
CA ILE A 204 -16.24 -25.62 -5.15
C ILE A 204 -15.65 -26.84 -4.44
N ARG A 205 -16.47 -27.85 -4.13
CA ARG A 205 -16.01 -29.07 -3.45
C ARG A 205 -14.94 -29.80 -4.27
N ASP A 206 -15.18 -29.99 -5.57
CA ASP A 206 -14.25 -30.66 -6.48
C ASP A 206 -12.93 -29.89 -6.58
N TYR A 207 -12.99 -28.56 -6.64
CA TYR A 207 -11.81 -27.72 -6.63
C TYR A 207 -11.00 -27.87 -5.33
N LEU A 208 -11.65 -27.75 -4.17
CA LEU A 208 -10.98 -27.83 -2.87
C LEU A 208 -10.41 -29.23 -2.61
N HIS A 209 -11.10 -30.28 -3.05
CA HIS A 209 -10.58 -31.66 -3.02
C HIS A 209 -9.30 -31.77 -3.84
N GLY A 210 -9.30 -31.24 -5.07
CA GLY A 210 -8.12 -31.21 -5.91
C GLY A 210 -6.95 -30.43 -5.29
N VAL A 211 -7.23 -29.30 -4.62
CA VAL A 211 -6.20 -28.56 -3.88
C VAL A 211 -5.64 -29.38 -2.72
N SER A 212 -6.50 -30.04 -1.93
CA SER A 212 -6.09 -30.86 -0.78
C SER A 212 -5.22 -32.06 -1.20
N GLU A 213 -5.57 -32.73 -2.29
CA GLU A 213 -4.78 -33.84 -2.84
C GLU A 213 -3.39 -33.40 -3.30
N ASN A 214 -3.30 -32.25 -3.97
CA ASN A 214 -2.03 -31.71 -4.46
C ASN A 214 -1.14 -31.18 -3.32
N CYS A 215 -1.74 -30.68 -2.23
CA CYS A 215 -1.01 -30.33 -1.01
C CYS A 215 -0.37 -31.56 -0.35
N SER A 216 -1.08 -32.69 -0.37
CA SER A 216 -0.63 -33.93 0.27
C SER A 216 0.43 -34.70 -0.53
N LYS A 217 0.49 -34.51 -1.86
CA LYS A 217 1.40 -35.24 -2.76
C LYS A 217 2.12 -34.33 -3.78
N PRO A 218 2.96 -33.38 -3.31
CA PRO A 218 3.57 -32.36 -4.16
C PRO A 218 4.48 -32.90 -5.27
N GLU A 219 5.00 -34.12 -5.14
CA GLU A 219 5.92 -34.73 -6.12
C GLU A 219 5.23 -35.44 -7.30
N SER A 220 3.92 -35.68 -7.21
CA SER A 220 3.18 -36.51 -8.19
C SER A 220 2.17 -35.74 -9.05
N SER A 221 1.74 -34.56 -8.59
CA SER A 221 0.79 -33.71 -9.29
C SER A 221 1.55 -32.56 -9.95
N GLY A 222 1.64 -32.54 -11.29
CA GLY A 222 2.13 -31.38 -12.06
C GLY A 222 1.22 -30.13 -11.99
N ARG A 223 0.42 -30.01 -10.93
CA ARG A 223 -0.62 -29.00 -10.72
C ARG A 223 -0.21 -28.11 -9.54
N GLU A 224 -0.17 -26.81 -9.77
CA GLU A 224 0.27 -25.81 -8.79
C GLU A 224 -0.80 -25.62 -7.70
N VAL A 225 -0.36 -25.56 -6.44
CA VAL A 225 -1.21 -25.25 -5.28
C VAL A 225 -1.23 -23.73 -5.08
N PRO A 226 -2.41 -23.09 -4.94
CA PRO A 226 -2.48 -21.67 -4.65
C PRO A 226 -1.91 -21.37 -3.26
N ALA A 227 -1.25 -20.22 -3.12
CA ALA A 227 -0.76 -19.76 -1.82
C ALA A 227 -1.89 -19.19 -0.95
N VAL A 228 -2.88 -18.52 -1.56
CA VAL A 228 -4.06 -17.98 -0.88
C VAL A 228 -5.30 -18.25 -1.73
N ILE A 229 -6.40 -18.62 -1.06
CA ILE A 229 -7.73 -18.73 -1.68
C ILE A 229 -8.64 -17.69 -1.03
N VAL A 230 -9.27 -16.84 -1.83
CA VAL A 230 -10.22 -15.81 -1.40
C VAL A 230 -11.63 -16.27 -1.73
N PHE A 231 -12.48 -16.38 -0.71
CA PHE A 231 -13.90 -16.73 -0.84
C PHE A 231 -14.77 -15.48 -0.71
N ASP A 232 -15.48 -15.14 -1.77
CA ASP A 232 -16.46 -14.05 -1.77
C ASP A 232 -17.89 -14.57 -1.66
N ASN A 233 -18.78 -13.73 -1.13
CA ASN A 233 -20.21 -14.02 -1.01
C ASN A 233 -20.55 -15.30 -0.21
N LEU A 234 -19.77 -15.61 0.83
CA LEU A 234 -19.95 -16.76 1.76
C LEU A 234 -21.38 -16.96 2.28
N HIS A 235 -22.14 -15.88 2.48
CA HIS A 235 -23.54 -15.94 2.91
C HIS A 235 -24.48 -16.67 1.93
N ARG A 236 -24.07 -16.90 0.68
CA ARG A 236 -24.90 -17.56 -0.34
C ARG A 236 -24.81 -19.08 -0.34
N SER A 237 -23.84 -19.67 0.34
CA SER A 237 -23.71 -21.13 0.45
C SER A 237 -23.90 -21.57 1.89
N SER A 238 -24.93 -22.39 2.12
CA SER A 238 -25.17 -23.05 3.41
C SER A 238 -24.21 -24.20 3.68
N ALA A 239 -23.57 -24.74 2.63
CA ALA A 239 -22.65 -25.87 2.70
C ALA A 239 -21.17 -25.50 2.93
N VAL A 240 -20.88 -24.21 3.13
CA VAL A 240 -19.55 -23.66 3.42
C VAL A 240 -18.79 -24.50 4.44
N ASN A 241 -19.42 -24.87 5.56
CA ASN A 241 -18.74 -25.60 6.63
C ASN A 241 -18.35 -27.04 6.24
N GLU A 242 -19.15 -27.71 5.40
CA GLU A 242 -18.84 -29.05 4.88
C GLU A 242 -17.83 -29.00 3.73
N ALA A 243 -17.92 -27.99 2.87
CA ALA A 243 -17.01 -27.80 1.74
C ALA A 243 -15.57 -27.47 2.18
N PHE A 244 -15.39 -26.88 3.37
CA PHE A 244 -14.08 -26.58 3.93
C PHE A 244 -13.44 -27.72 4.72
N HIS A 245 -14.19 -28.79 5.03
CA HIS A 245 -13.67 -29.94 5.78
C HIS A 245 -12.42 -30.60 5.16
N PRO A 246 -12.24 -30.67 3.82
CA PRO A 246 -11.01 -31.20 3.21
C PRO A 246 -9.76 -30.32 3.39
N LEU A 247 -9.92 -29.09 3.90
CA LEU A 247 -8.84 -28.11 4.12
C LEU A 247 -8.53 -27.89 5.62
N LEU A 248 -9.24 -28.58 6.52
CA LEU A 248 -9.05 -28.55 7.98
C LEU A 248 -8.20 -29.74 8.44
#